data_AF-A0A933RG34-F1
#
_entry.id   AF-A0A933RG34-F1
#
_cell.length_a   1.000
_cell.length_b   1.000
_cell.length_c   1.000
_cell.angle_alpha   90.00
_cell.angle_beta   90.00
_cell.angle_gamma   90.00
#
_symmetry.space_group_name_H-M   'P 1'
#
loop_
_entity.id
_entity.type
_entity.pdbx_description
1 polymer ?
#
loop_
_entity_poly.entity_id
_entity_poly.type
_entity_poly.pdbx_seq_one_letter_code
_entity_poly.pdbx_strand_id
1 'polypeptide(L)'
;MPARTPLLAALAALLLTPAAALAADPVPGATYEGTTESGSPFSFKVAPDGAAITDILSSTALTCVGPDGGVEIAALASKTPIPVTGGTIAGNDDDALPRLEVSGTFASAGEASGKVIARMSKFSIFSGLTSCMKEFAWTAKTAAAAPATPAVPAITLGAAPKGTVAKGFTFAGSVAAPAKVTAVAKLGAAGAKRYRVARTFARAATTATGAFALKLKPSAATARKLRKARKLVVTVTVAAVPTAGGAAQTATRKVTLQR
;
A
#
# COMPACT_ATOMS: atom_id res chain seq x y z
N MET A 1 54.52 25.62 32.47
CA MET A 1 53.12 26.11 32.52
C MET A 1 53.07 27.42 31.73
N PRO A 2 52.11 27.69 30.84
CA PRO A 2 50.85 26.98 30.55
C PRO A 2 50.70 26.49 29.10
N ALA A 3 49.83 25.51 28.95
CA ALA A 3 49.40 24.87 27.72
C ALA A 3 48.45 25.77 26.90
N ARG A 4 48.50 25.66 25.57
CA ARG A 4 47.47 26.18 24.67
C ARG A 4 46.81 25.03 23.94
N THR A 5 45.62 24.65 24.43
CA THR A 5 44.70 23.69 23.83
C THR A 5 43.88 24.37 22.71
N PRO A 6 43.44 23.64 21.68
CA PRO A 6 42.92 24.18 20.43
C PRO A 6 41.39 24.36 20.48
N LEU A 7 40.89 25.40 19.81
CA LEU A 7 39.45 25.67 19.67
C LEU A 7 39.04 25.43 18.22
N LEU A 8 38.89 24.15 17.86
CA LEU A 8 38.29 23.70 16.61
C LEU A 8 36.80 23.48 16.88
N ALA A 9 36.00 24.52 16.64
CA ALA A 9 34.54 24.42 16.61
C ALA A 9 34.13 23.79 15.27
N ALA A 10 33.95 22.47 15.26
CA ALA A 10 33.37 21.75 14.14
C ALA A 10 31.85 21.98 14.10
N LEU A 11 31.42 22.81 13.16
CA LEU A 11 30.02 23.05 12.83
C LEU A 11 29.45 21.77 12.20
N ALA A 12 28.77 20.94 13.00
CA ALA A 12 28.04 19.79 12.50
C ALA A 12 26.74 20.27 11.82
N ALA A 13 26.82 20.57 10.52
CA ALA A 13 25.65 20.78 9.68
C ALA A 13 24.90 19.44 9.55
N LEU A 14 23.81 19.32 10.29
CA LEU A 14 22.88 18.21 10.24
C LEU A 14 22.20 18.21 8.86
N LEU A 15 22.70 17.40 7.93
CA LEU A 15 22.08 17.13 6.64
C LEU A 15 20.75 16.38 6.87
N LEU A 16 19.65 17.13 7.01
CA LEU A 16 18.31 16.56 6.84
C LEU A 16 18.17 16.10 5.39
N THR A 17 18.34 14.80 5.17
CA THR A 17 17.97 14.16 3.91
C THR A 17 16.44 14.15 3.84
N PRO A 18 15.78 14.82 2.87
CA PRO A 18 14.35 14.70 2.72
C PRO A 18 14.05 13.23 2.38
N ALA A 19 13.26 12.58 3.22
CA ALA A 19 12.72 11.25 2.92
C ALA A 19 11.95 11.38 1.60
N ALA A 20 12.42 10.71 0.55
CA ALA A 20 11.70 10.64 -0.72
C ALA A 20 10.28 10.16 -0.42
N ALA A 21 9.29 11.02 -0.63
CA ALA A 21 7.90 10.65 -0.51
C ALA A 21 7.66 9.52 -1.52
N LEU A 22 7.36 8.32 -1.01
CA LEU A 22 6.98 7.19 -1.84
C LEU A 22 5.73 7.62 -2.63
N ALA A 23 5.79 7.46 -3.94
CA ALA A 23 4.67 7.73 -4.82
C ALA A 23 3.48 6.86 -4.43
N ALA A 24 2.28 7.45 -4.45
CA ALA A 24 1.05 6.79 -4.04
C ALA A 24 0.45 5.98 -5.21
N ASP A 25 -0.29 4.92 -4.89
CA ASP A 25 -1.08 4.23 -5.92
C ASP A 25 -2.27 5.10 -6.36
N PRO A 26 -2.56 5.19 -7.67
CA PRO A 26 -3.71 5.96 -8.17
C PRO A 26 -5.04 5.28 -7.83
N VAL A 27 -6.16 6.01 -8.00
CA VAL A 27 -7.50 5.43 -7.94
C VAL A 27 -7.79 4.71 -9.27
N PRO A 28 -7.94 3.36 -9.29
CA PRO A 28 -8.18 2.64 -10.53
C PRO A 28 -9.50 3.04 -11.18
N GLY A 29 -9.50 3.19 -12.51
CA GLY A 29 -10.68 3.58 -13.28
C GLY A 29 -11.07 5.07 -13.20
N ALA A 30 -10.38 5.87 -12.39
CA ALA A 30 -10.72 7.27 -12.17
C ALA A 30 -10.22 8.20 -13.29
N THR A 31 -10.96 9.27 -13.52
CA THR A 31 -10.53 10.40 -14.36
C THR A 31 -9.83 11.44 -13.49
N TYR A 32 -8.70 11.93 -13.96
CA TYR A 32 -7.95 13.03 -13.36
C TYR A 32 -8.03 14.23 -14.27
N GLU A 33 -8.35 15.39 -13.69
CA GLU A 33 -8.51 16.65 -14.41
C GLU A 33 -7.71 17.74 -13.70
N GLY A 34 -7.11 18.63 -14.48
CA GLY A 34 -6.42 19.80 -13.97
C GLY A 34 -5.88 20.66 -15.09
N THR A 35 -4.70 21.23 -14.88
CA THR A 35 -4.16 22.27 -15.76
C THR A 35 -2.66 22.10 -15.97
N THR A 36 -2.20 22.61 -17.09
CA THR A 36 -0.79 22.87 -17.35
C THR A 36 -0.33 24.15 -16.64
N GLU A 37 0.98 24.40 -16.63
CA GLU A 37 1.56 25.63 -16.08
C GLU A 37 1.06 26.91 -16.79
N SER A 38 0.63 26.80 -18.05
CA SER A 38 0.01 27.91 -18.80
C SER A 38 -1.49 28.06 -18.54
N GLY A 39 -2.06 27.27 -17.63
CA GLY A 39 -3.49 27.26 -17.31
C GLY A 39 -4.36 26.52 -18.33
N SER A 40 -3.76 25.81 -19.29
CA SER A 40 -4.52 25.04 -20.28
C SER A 40 -5.06 23.75 -19.63
N PRO A 41 -6.32 23.36 -19.87
CA PRO A 41 -6.86 22.09 -19.42
C PRO A 41 -5.96 20.89 -19.76
N PHE A 42 -5.84 19.98 -18.78
CA PHE A 42 -5.15 18.70 -18.90
C PHE A 42 -5.96 17.61 -18.20
N SER A 43 -6.15 16.46 -18.85
CA SER A 43 -6.82 15.32 -18.25
C SER A 43 -6.28 13.98 -18.74
N PHE A 44 -6.50 12.94 -17.95
CA PHE A 44 -6.24 11.55 -18.30
C PHE A 44 -7.13 10.63 -17.48
N LYS A 45 -7.22 9.36 -17.89
CA LYS A 45 -7.95 8.31 -17.17
C LYS A 45 -7.02 7.20 -16.75
N VAL A 46 -7.13 6.77 -15.49
CA VAL A 46 -6.41 5.59 -14.98
C VAL A 46 -7.18 4.34 -15.41
N ALA A 47 -6.45 3.34 -15.93
CA ALA A 47 -7.01 2.06 -16.31
C ALA A 47 -7.69 1.36 -15.11
N PRO A 48 -8.70 0.48 -15.34
CA PRO A 48 -9.42 -0.19 -14.25
C PRO A 48 -8.54 -1.05 -13.33
N ASP A 49 -7.40 -1.52 -13.82
CA ASP A 49 -6.40 -2.28 -13.08
C ASP A 49 -5.34 -1.40 -12.38
N GLY A 50 -5.36 -0.08 -12.63
CA GLY A 50 -4.39 0.87 -12.10
C GLY A 50 -3.00 0.81 -12.76
N ALA A 51 -2.81 -0.01 -13.79
CA ALA A 51 -1.49 -0.29 -14.36
C ALA A 51 -1.03 0.71 -15.42
N ALA A 52 -1.94 1.55 -15.92
CA ALA A 52 -1.65 2.55 -16.95
C ALA A 52 -2.58 3.76 -16.85
N ILE A 53 -2.15 4.88 -17.44
CA ILE A 53 -3.03 5.99 -17.81
C ILE A 53 -3.35 5.92 -19.31
N THR A 54 -4.52 6.42 -19.67
CA THR A 54 -5.10 6.41 -21.02
C THR A 54 -5.85 7.73 -21.24
N ASP A 55 -6.29 7.98 -22.48
CA ASP A 55 -7.12 9.13 -22.83
C ASP A 55 -6.52 10.47 -22.37
N ILE A 56 -5.22 10.67 -22.62
CA ILE A 56 -4.53 11.90 -22.24
C ILE A 56 -4.97 13.01 -23.19
N LEU A 57 -5.45 14.11 -22.64
CA LEU A 57 -5.93 15.27 -23.39
C LEU A 57 -5.29 16.55 -22.83
N SER A 58 -4.78 17.41 -23.71
CA SER A 58 -4.34 18.76 -23.35
C SER A 58 -4.72 19.75 -24.44
N SER A 59 -5.23 20.92 -24.05
CA SER A 59 -5.46 22.03 -24.98
C SER A 59 -4.28 23.00 -25.06
N THR A 60 -3.07 22.51 -24.77
CA THR A 60 -1.86 23.32 -24.82
C THR A 60 -1.44 23.52 -26.27
N ALA A 61 -1.40 24.78 -26.70
CA ALA A 61 -0.94 25.13 -28.03
C ALA A 61 0.54 24.74 -28.25
N LEU A 62 0.82 24.10 -29.38
CA LEU A 62 2.16 23.79 -29.86
C LEU A 62 2.42 24.54 -31.16
N THR A 63 3.40 25.44 -31.15
CA THR A 63 3.81 26.21 -32.32
C THR A 63 4.89 25.45 -33.08
N CYS A 64 4.63 25.18 -34.36
CA CYS A 64 5.57 24.60 -35.29
C CYS A 64 6.32 25.69 -36.04
N VAL A 65 7.63 25.53 -36.22
CA VAL A 65 8.47 26.40 -37.05
C VAL A 65 8.80 25.66 -38.34
N GLY A 66 8.54 26.31 -39.47
CA GLY A 66 8.83 25.79 -40.80
C GLY A 66 8.80 26.92 -41.84
N PRO A 67 9.26 26.67 -43.08
CA PRO A 67 9.40 27.70 -44.10
C PRO A 67 8.07 28.35 -44.54
N ASP A 68 6.93 27.69 -44.32
CA ASP A 68 5.59 28.18 -44.68
C ASP A 68 4.91 29.03 -43.59
N GLY A 69 5.67 29.56 -42.62
CA GLY A 69 5.13 30.49 -41.59
C GLY A 69 4.61 29.83 -40.31
N GLY A 70 4.81 28.53 -40.15
CA GLY A 70 4.46 27.78 -38.94
C GLY A 70 2.99 27.37 -38.85
N VAL A 71 2.73 26.29 -38.11
CA VAL A 71 1.39 25.75 -37.84
C VAL A 71 1.20 25.67 -36.34
N GLU A 72 0.03 26.07 -35.85
CA GLU A 72 -0.32 25.91 -34.44
C GLU A 72 -1.21 24.68 -34.26
N ILE A 73 -0.81 23.78 -33.37
CA ILE A 73 -1.61 22.63 -32.97
C ILE A 73 -2.26 22.98 -31.63
N ALA A 74 -3.59 23.12 -31.64
CA ALA A 74 -4.36 23.61 -30.49
C ALA A 74 -4.64 22.54 -29.42
N ALA A 75 -4.43 21.25 -29.73
CA ALA A 75 -4.71 20.16 -28.81
C ALA A 75 -3.77 18.97 -29.01
N LEU A 76 -3.45 18.31 -27.90
CA LEU A 76 -2.67 17.10 -27.81
C LEU A 76 -3.57 15.99 -27.28
N ALA A 77 -3.54 14.83 -27.93
CA ALA A 77 -4.31 13.67 -27.52
C ALA A 77 -3.47 12.39 -27.66
N SER A 78 -3.49 11.54 -26.65
CA SER A 78 -2.91 10.19 -26.68
C SER A 78 -3.95 9.16 -26.26
N LYS A 79 -4.05 8.08 -27.02
CA LYS A 79 -4.86 6.90 -26.68
C LYS A 79 -4.01 5.71 -26.25
N THR A 80 -2.69 5.79 -26.45
CA THR A 80 -1.76 4.73 -26.10
C THR A 80 -1.67 4.62 -24.57
N PRO A 81 -1.82 3.41 -24.00
CA PRO A 81 -1.65 3.21 -22.57
C PRO A 81 -0.22 3.54 -22.12
N ILE A 82 -0.08 4.50 -21.21
CA ILE A 82 1.20 4.87 -20.61
C ILE A 82 1.32 4.19 -19.24
N PRO A 83 2.36 3.38 -18.99
CA PRO A 83 2.41 2.54 -17.80
C PRO A 83 2.57 3.36 -16.52
N VAL A 84 1.96 2.84 -15.45
CA VAL A 84 2.09 3.32 -14.07
C VAL A 84 2.78 2.25 -13.24
N THR A 85 3.96 2.55 -12.71
CA THR A 85 4.72 1.63 -11.85
C THR A 85 5.00 2.28 -10.51
N GLY A 86 4.43 1.71 -9.44
CA GLY A 86 4.59 2.22 -8.07
C GLY A 86 4.27 3.71 -7.96
N GLY A 87 3.14 4.14 -8.52
CA GLY A 87 2.73 5.55 -8.51
C GLY A 87 3.48 6.49 -9.45
N THR A 88 4.38 5.97 -10.30
CA THR A 88 5.13 6.78 -11.29
C THR A 88 4.59 6.52 -12.69
N ILE A 89 4.33 7.60 -13.43
CA ILE A 89 3.94 7.59 -14.84
C ILE A 89 5.21 7.82 -15.66
N ALA A 90 5.50 6.94 -16.62
CA ALA A 90 6.57 7.17 -17.58
C ALA A 90 6.31 6.38 -18.85
N GLY A 91 6.23 7.06 -19.99
CA GLY A 91 6.15 6.39 -21.28
C GLY A 91 5.91 7.34 -22.44
N ASN A 92 5.95 6.75 -23.64
CA ASN A 92 5.91 7.48 -24.90
C ASN A 92 4.77 6.96 -25.76
N ASP A 93 4.14 7.88 -26.49
CA ASP A 93 3.21 7.60 -27.57
C ASP A 93 3.85 8.07 -28.89
N ASP A 94 4.55 7.14 -29.54
CA ASP A 94 5.22 7.37 -30.82
C ASP A 94 4.26 7.48 -32.01
N ASP A 95 3.01 7.02 -31.83
CA ASP A 95 1.96 7.03 -32.85
C ASP A 95 1.11 8.32 -32.78
N ALA A 96 1.19 9.08 -31.69
CA ALA A 96 0.58 10.40 -31.60
C ALA A 96 1.23 11.40 -32.56
N LEU A 97 0.42 12.33 -33.07
CA LEU A 97 0.86 13.46 -33.89
C LEU A 97 0.40 14.76 -33.23
N PRO A 98 1.29 15.51 -32.55
CA PRO A 98 2.73 15.27 -32.36
C PRO A 98 3.02 14.09 -31.42
N ARG A 99 4.22 13.52 -31.48
CA ARG A 99 4.65 12.46 -30.55
C ARG A 99 4.65 12.99 -29.12
N LEU A 100 4.20 12.16 -28.18
CA LEU A 100 4.06 12.55 -26.78
C LEU A 100 4.96 11.68 -25.90
N GLU A 101 5.78 12.31 -25.08
CA GLU A 101 6.49 11.68 -23.98
C GLU A 101 5.92 12.23 -22.68
N VAL A 102 5.42 11.35 -21.82
CA VAL A 102 4.70 11.72 -20.59
C VAL A 102 5.42 11.13 -19.40
N SER A 103 5.67 11.99 -18.41
CA SER A 103 6.24 11.58 -17.13
C SER A 103 5.47 12.24 -15.99
N GLY A 104 5.42 11.59 -14.83
CA GLY A 104 4.76 12.15 -13.66
C GLY A 104 4.74 11.22 -12.46
N THR A 105 4.14 11.69 -11.38
CA THR A 105 4.02 10.94 -10.13
C THR A 105 2.71 11.26 -9.45
N PHE A 106 2.09 10.25 -8.84
CA PHE A 106 0.96 10.42 -7.93
C PHE A 106 1.49 10.81 -6.55
N ALA A 107 1.25 12.07 -6.16
CA ALA A 107 1.61 12.58 -4.82
C ALA A 107 0.68 12.03 -3.75
N SER A 108 -0.56 11.74 -4.12
CA SER A 108 -1.54 11.01 -3.32
C SER A 108 -2.44 10.22 -4.26
N ALA A 109 -3.30 9.34 -3.72
CA ALA A 109 -4.31 8.68 -4.54
C ALA A 109 -5.18 9.70 -5.32
N GLY A 110 -5.40 10.90 -4.78
CA GLY A 110 -6.24 11.93 -5.41
C GLY A 110 -5.52 12.93 -6.29
N GLU A 111 -4.19 12.96 -6.31
CA GLU A 111 -3.41 14.06 -6.91
C GLU A 111 -2.17 13.55 -7.66
N ALA A 112 -1.98 14.05 -8.87
CA ALA A 112 -0.85 13.73 -9.73
C ALA A 112 -0.25 14.99 -10.35
N SER A 113 1.04 14.96 -10.63
CA SER A 113 1.72 16.02 -11.38
C SER A 113 2.86 15.45 -12.20
N GLY A 114 3.30 16.20 -13.21
CA GLY A 114 4.35 15.73 -14.09
C GLY A 114 4.68 16.68 -15.23
N LYS A 115 5.25 16.11 -16.28
CA LYS A 115 5.64 16.82 -17.51
C LYS A 115 5.16 16.07 -18.74
N VAL A 116 4.84 16.82 -19.78
CA VAL A 116 4.64 16.30 -21.13
C VAL A 116 5.62 16.98 -22.06
N ILE A 117 6.23 16.19 -22.93
CA ILE A 117 7.08 16.63 -24.02
C ILE A 117 6.37 16.25 -25.32
N ALA A 118 5.92 17.26 -26.07
CA ALA A 118 5.33 17.08 -27.39
C ALA A 118 6.38 17.41 -28.46
N ARG A 119 6.63 16.50 -29.40
CA ARG A 119 7.62 16.67 -30.47
C ARG A 119 7.06 16.20 -31.81
N MET A 120 7.27 16.99 -32.85
CA MET A 120 7.01 16.59 -34.23
C MET A 120 8.09 17.16 -35.13
N SER A 121 8.64 16.33 -36.01
CA SER A 121 9.49 16.77 -37.10
C SER A 121 8.99 16.14 -38.40
N LYS A 122 8.79 16.96 -39.41
CA LYS A 122 8.39 16.53 -40.75
C LYS A 122 9.34 17.16 -41.75
N PHE A 123 10.07 16.32 -42.48
CA PHE A 123 10.86 16.76 -43.62
C PHE A 123 10.08 16.52 -44.91
N SER A 124 10.17 17.47 -45.83
CA SER A 124 9.64 17.35 -47.18
C SER A 124 10.63 17.98 -48.15
N ILE A 125 10.84 17.33 -49.30
CA ILE A 125 11.81 17.77 -50.30
C ILE A 125 11.42 19.15 -50.88
N PHE A 126 10.12 19.48 -50.90
CA PHE A 126 9.61 20.73 -51.49
C PHE A 126 9.37 21.86 -50.49
N SER A 127 9.12 21.54 -49.21
CA SER A 127 8.74 22.50 -48.16
C SER A 127 9.68 22.45 -46.95
N GLY A 128 10.88 21.89 -47.12
CA GLY A 128 11.91 21.87 -46.07
C GLY A 128 11.52 21.08 -44.82
N LEU A 129 12.18 21.42 -43.70
CA LEU A 129 11.95 20.82 -42.37
C LEU A 129 10.99 21.69 -41.55
N THR A 130 9.87 21.09 -41.13
CA THR A 130 8.97 21.67 -40.11
C THR A 130 9.20 20.94 -38.79
N SER A 131 9.45 21.68 -37.72
CA SER A 131 9.70 21.12 -36.38
C SER A 131 8.87 21.84 -35.32
N CYS A 132 8.32 21.08 -34.38
CA CYS A 132 7.55 21.57 -33.24
C CYS A 132 8.03 20.83 -32.00
N MET A 133 8.37 21.57 -30.96
CA MET A 133 8.72 20.99 -29.66
C MET A 133 8.18 21.88 -28.55
N LYS A 134 7.51 21.27 -27.57
CA LYS A 134 7.12 21.95 -26.33
C LYS A 134 7.20 20.97 -25.18
N GLU A 135 7.84 21.41 -24.10
CA GLU A 135 7.77 20.78 -22.79
C GLU A 135 6.87 21.65 -21.91
N PHE A 136 5.98 21.03 -21.14
CA PHE A 136 5.15 21.74 -20.18
C PHE A 136 4.86 20.87 -18.95
N ALA A 137 4.78 21.51 -17.79
CA ALA A 137 4.35 20.86 -16.56
C ALA A 137 2.82 20.78 -16.48
N TRP A 138 2.32 19.77 -15.77
CA TRP A 138 0.90 19.56 -15.53
C TRP A 138 0.62 19.12 -14.09
N THR A 139 -0.60 19.42 -13.64
CA THR A 139 -1.17 18.93 -12.38
C THR A 139 -2.59 18.45 -12.63
N ALA A 140 -3.01 17.38 -11.97
CA ALA A 140 -4.35 16.83 -12.12
C ALA A 140 -4.85 16.22 -10.80
N LYS A 141 -6.16 16.30 -10.57
CA LYS A 141 -6.82 15.76 -9.39
C LYS A 141 -8.02 14.91 -9.78
N THR A 142 -8.40 13.99 -8.90
CA THR A 142 -9.65 13.25 -9.03
C THR A 142 -10.53 13.44 -7.80
N ALA A 143 -11.84 13.53 -8.02
CA ALA A 143 -12.84 13.49 -6.96
C ALA A 143 -13.28 12.05 -6.62
N ALA A 144 -12.76 11.05 -7.35
CA ALA A 144 -13.06 9.65 -7.07
C ALA A 144 -12.54 9.27 -5.68
N ALA A 145 -13.38 8.57 -4.91
CA ALA A 145 -12.97 8.06 -3.61
C ALA A 145 -11.84 7.05 -3.81
N ALA A 146 -10.73 7.24 -3.08
CA ALA A 146 -9.67 6.25 -3.03
C ALA A 146 -10.27 4.90 -2.61
N PRO A 147 -9.81 3.77 -3.19
CA PRO A 147 -10.22 2.46 -2.72
C PRO A 147 -9.94 2.42 -1.23
N ALA A 148 -10.95 2.13 -0.41
CA ALA A 148 -10.74 2.01 1.02
C ALA A 148 -9.69 0.91 1.21
N THR A 149 -8.48 1.28 1.61
CA THR A 149 -7.44 0.31 1.96
C THR A 149 -8.09 -0.66 2.94
N PRO A 150 -8.25 -1.95 2.59
CA PRO A 150 -8.97 -2.88 3.45
C PRO A 150 -8.28 -2.84 4.81
N ALA A 151 -9.00 -2.35 5.81
CA ALA A 151 -8.46 -2.10 7.13
C ALA A 151 -7.87 -3.41 7.63
N VAL A 152 -6.53 -3.45 7.76
CA VAL A 152 -5.86 -4.65 8.22
C VAL A 152 -6.41 -4.94 9.62
N PRO A 153 -7.04 -6.10 9.86
CA PRO A 153 -7.70 -6.36 11.13
C PRO A 153 -6.65 -6.44 12.23
N ALA A 154 -6.42 -5.35 12.94
CA ALA A 154 -5.54 -5.34 14.11
C ALA A 154 -6.16 -6.23 15.19
N ILE A 155 -5.44 -7.30 15.58
CA ILE A 155 -5.83 -8.17 16.69
C ILE A 155 -5.12 -7.72 17.95
N THR A 156 -5.88 -7.29 18.95
CA THR A 156 -5.34 -7.02 20.29
C THR A 156 -5.76 -8.14 21.24
N LEU A 157 -4.78 -8.77 21.87
CA LEU A 157 -5.03 -9.79 22.89
C LEU A 157 -5.27 -9.09 24.24
N GLY A 158 -6.36 -9.44 24.93
CA GLY A 158 -6.72 -8.87 26.23
C GLY A 158 -5.83 -9.37 27.38
N ALA A 159 -6.32 -9.30 28.61
CA ALA A 159 -5.60 -9.82 29.79
C ALA A 159 -5.34 -11.34 29.73
N ALA A 160 -4.49 -11.85 30.63
CA ALA A 160 -4.18 -13.28 30.69
C ALA A 160 -5.48 -14.10 30.83
N PRO A 161 -5.58 -15.26 30.16
CA PRO A 161 -6.81 -16.04 30.17
C PRO A 161 -7.16 -16.50 31.59
N LYS A 162 -8.44 -16.38 31.95
CA LYS A 162 -8.97 -16.86 33.22
C LYS A 162 -9.38 -18.33 33.08
N GLY A 163 -8.97 -19.17 34.04
CA GLY A 163 -9.35 -20.58 34.13
C GLY A 163 -8.17 -21.54 34.29
N THR A 164 -8.45 -22.84 34.22
CA THR A 164 -7.44 -23.91 34.32
C THR A 164 -7.38 -24.71 33.03
N VAL A 165 -6.18 -25.17 32.62
CA VAL A 165 -6.03 -25.93 31.38
C VAL A 165 -6.97 -27.14 31.32
N ALA A 166 -7.19 -27.79 32.46
CA ALA A 166 -7.98 -29.02 32.55
C ALA A 166 -9.50 -28.79 32.50
N LYS A 167 -10.01 -27.64 32.96
CA LYS A 167 -11.46 -27.31 32.90
C LYS A 167 -11.80 -26.47 31.66
N GLY A 168 -10.79 -25.98 30.95
CA GLY A 168 -10.90 -25.00 29.89
C GLY A 168 -10.64 -23.60 30.43
N PHE A 169 -10.18 -22.73 29.54
CA PHE A 169 -9.88 -21.34 29.85
C PHE A 169 -10.48 -20.43 28.77
N THR A 170 -10.83 -19.22 29.17
CA THR A 170 -11.41 -18.24 28.25
C THR A 170 -10.34 -17.25 27.86
N PHE A 171 -10.24 -17.01 26.55
CA PHE A 171 -9.34 -16.04 25.96
C PHE A 171 -10.16 -14.87 25.43
N ALA A 172 -9.81 -13.64 25.78
CA ALA A 172 -10.48 -12.45 25.30
C ALA A 172 -9.53 -11.56 24.50
N GLY A 173 -10.07 -10.82 23.54
CA GLY A 173 -9.34 -9.86 22.73
C GLY A 173 -10.31 -8.96 21.96
N SER A 174 -9.77 -8.16 21.05
CA SER A 174 -10.55 -7.37 20.11
C SER A 174 -9.97 -7.44 18.70
N VAL A 175 -10.83 -7.25 17.69
CA VAL A 175 -10.44 -7.11 16.29
C VAL A 175 -11.07 -5.84 15.72
N ALA A 176 -10.28 -5.01 15.06
CA ALA A 176 -10.73 -3.71 14.54
C ALA A 176 -11.75 -3.82 13.38
N ALA A 177 -11.68 -4.90 12.59
CA ALA A 177 -12.53 -5.12 11.42
C ALA A 177 -13.24 -6.48 11.47
N PRO A 178 -14.35 -6.66 10.72
CA PRO A 178 -15.10 -7.91 10.69
C PRO A 178 -14.24 -9.08 10.21
N ALA A 179 -13.96 -10.03 11.11
CA ALA A 179 -13.03 -11.12 10.84
C ALA A 179 -13.51 -12.45 11.41
N LYS A 180 -13.11 -13.53 10.74
CA LYS A 180 -13.17 -14.89 11.29
C LYS A 180 -11.96 -15.09 12.20
N VAL A 181 -12.21 -15.10 13.50
CA VAL A 181 -11.20 -15.27 14.55
C VAL A 181 -11.12 -16.75 14.93
N THR A 182 -9.91 -17.30 14.90
CA THR A 182 -9.63 -18.68 15.28
C THR A 182 -8.54 -18.70 16.35
N ALA A 183 -8.80 -19.36 17.48
CA ALA A 183 -7.82 -19.54 18.55
C ALA A 183 -7.43 -21.01 18.66
N VAL A 184 -6.14 -21.26 18.84
CA VAL A 184 -5.56 -22.60 18.97
C VAL A 184 -4.64 -22.63 20.18
N ALA A 185 -4.88 -23.57 21.09
CA ALA A 185 -4.03 -23.80 22.26
C ALA A 185 -3.06 -24.96 22.01
N LYS A 186 -1.76 -24.67 22.18
CA LYS A 186 -0.67 -25.63 21.97
C LYS A 186 0.18 -25.81 23.23
N LEU A 187 0.61 -27.04 23.49
CA LEU A 187 1.65 -27.34 24.47
C LEU A 187 3.03 -27.28 23.83
N GLY A 188 4.05 -26.94 24.63
CA GLY A 188 5.44 -27.17 24.26
C GLY A 188 5.70 -28.66 24.03
N ALA A 189 6.63 -28.99 23.13
CA ALA A 189 6.91 -30.37 22.70
C ALA A 189 7.23 -31.30 23.89
N ALA A 190 8.07 -30.86 24.83
CA ALA A 190 8.40 -31.61 26.05
C ALA A 190 7.16 -31.88 26.94
N GLY A 191 6.27 -30.89 27.08
CA GLY A 191 5.03 -31.04 27.84
C GLY A 191 4.06 -32.01 27.18
N ALA A 192 3.85 -31.88 25.87
CA ALA A 192 3.01 -32.79 25.08
C ALA A 192 3.49 -34.24 25.20
N LYS A 193 4.80 -34.48 25.08
CA LYS A 193 5.42 -35.81 25.26
C LYS A 193 5.25 -36.33 26.67
N ARG A 194 5.58 -35.52 27.70
CA ARG A 194 5.50 -35.90 29.12
C ARG A 194 4.11 -36.34 29.54
N TYR A 195 3.07 -35.66 29.06
CA TYR A 195 1.69 -35.95 29.43
C TYR A 195 0.94 -36.81 28.39
N ARG A 196 1.61 -37.24 27.31
CA ARG A 196 1.03 -38.01 26.19
C ARG A 196 -0.23 -37.33 25.63
N VAL A 197 -0.16 -36.03 25.39
CA VAL A 197 -1.24 -35.20 24.83
C VAL A 197 -0.81 -34.68 23.46
N ALA A 198 -1.77 -34.51 22.54
CA ALA A 198 -1.52 -33.86 21.26
C ALA A 198 -0.98 -32.43 21.47
N ARG A 199 -0.06 -32.01 20.59
CA ARG A 199 0.57 -30.68 20.69
C ARG A 199 -0.47 -29.57 20.63
N THR A 200 -1.47 -29.70 19.76
CA THR A 200 -2.70 -28.90 19.77
C THR A 200 -3.77 -29.65 20.54
N PHE A 201 -4.38 -29.03 21.55
CA PHE A 201 -5.34 -29.73 22.41
C PHE A 201 -6.70 -29.04 22.55
N ALA A 202 -6.81 -27.78 22.13
CA ALA A 202 -8.07 -27.05 22.09
C ALA A 202 -8.07 -26.06 20.92
N ARG A 203 -9.24 -25.88 20.31
CA ARG A 203 -9.50 -24.91 19.24
C ARG A 203 -10.86 -24.28 19.46
N ALA A 204 -10.99 -23.00 19.14
CA ALA A 204 -12.26 -22.28 19.12
C ALA A 204 -12.25 -21.30 17.94
N ALA A 205 -13.43 -20.98 17.42
CA ALA A 205 -13.58 -20.04 16.33
C ALA A 205 -14.83 -19.19 16.54
N THR A 206 -14.81 -17.94 16.10
CA THR A 206 -15.96 -17.04 16.06
C THR A 206 -15.80 -16.09 14.88
N THR A 207 -16.90 -15.47 14.46
CA THR A 207 -16.86 -14.28 13.62
C THR A 207 -17.14 -13.10 14.54
N ALA A 208 -16.32 -12.06 14.49
CA ALA A 208 -16.49 -10.91 15.37
C ALA A 208 -15.97 -9.61 14.73
N THR A 209 -16.58 -8.51 15.16
CA THR A 209 -16.09 -7.14 14.99
C THR A 209 -16.03 -6.55 16.40
N GLY A 210 -14.90 -5.96 16.79
CA GLY A 210 -14.69 -5.50 18.16
C GLY A 210 -14.31 -6.64 19.12
N ALA A 211 -14.84 -6.62 20.34
CA ALA A 211 -14.44 -7.54 21.41
C ALA A 211 -14.92 -8.98 21.13
N PHE A 212 -14.07 -9.96 21.46
CA PHE A 212 -14.40 -11.38 21.39
C PHE A 212 -13.94 -12.13 22.64
N ALA A 213 -14.63 -13.24 22.94
CA ALA A 213 -14.25 -14.18 23.97
C ALA A 213 -14.36 -15.62 23.44
N LEU A 214 -13.25 -16.35 23.45
CA LEU A 214 -13.17 -17.72 22.97
C LEU A 214 -12.86 -18.67 24.11
N LYS A 215 -13.75 -19.65 24.32
CA LYS A 215 -13.57 -20.69 25.32
C LYS A 215 -12.82 -21.87 24.72
N LEU A 216 -11.58 -22.06 25.16
CA LEU A 216 -10.73 -23.17 24.73
C LEU A 216 -10.91 -24.33 25.71
N LYS A 217 -11.62 -25.37 25.26
CA LYS A 217 -11.90 -26.57 26.07
C LYS A 217 -11.17 -27.79 25.50
N PRO A 218 -10.30 -28.45 26.28
CA PRO A 218 -9.73 -29.74 25.87
C PRO A 218 -10.80 -30.83 25.82
N SER A 219 -10.55 -31.88 25.04
CA SER A 219 -11.35 -33.11 25.11
C SER A 219 -11.29 -33.75 26.51
N ALA A 220 -12.30 -34.53 26.89
CA ALA A 220 -12.36 -35.16 28.20
C ALA A 220 -11.12 -36.06 28.50
N ALA A 221 -10.65 -36.81 27.50
CA ALA A 221 -9.45 -37.64 27.60
C ALA A 221 -8.19 -36.78 27.85
N THR A 222 -8.05 -35.69 27.12
CA THR A 222 -6.94 -34.74 27.29
C THR A 222 -7.01 -34.04 28.65
N ALA A 223 -8.19 -33.62 29.08
CA ALA A 223 -8.41 -33.00 30.39
C ALA A 223 -7.93 -33.92 31.53
N ARG A 224 -8.26 -35.23 31.48
CA ARG A 224 -7.79 -36.22 32.47
C ARG A 224 -6.26 -36.29 32.53
N LYS A 225 -5.59 -36.28 31.38
CA LYS A 225 -4.12 -36.28 31.30
C LYS A 225 -3.51 -34.99 31.86
N LEU A 226 -4.09 -33.84 31.54
CA LEU A 226 -3.60 -32.53 31.98
C LEU A 226 -3.81 -32.27 33.49
N ARG A 227 -4.81 -32.89 34.13
CA ARG A 227 -5.00 -32.80 35.59
C ARG A 227 -3.79 -33.32 36.40
N LYS A 228 -2.97 -34.20 35.82
CA LYS A 228 -1.75 -34.72 36.47
C LYS A 228 -0.59 -33.72 36.44
N ALA A 229 -0.68 -32.67 35.63
CA ALA A 229 0.37 -31.66 35.50
C ALA A 229 0.25 -30.62 36.62
N ARG A 230 1.39 -30.30 37.27
CA ARG A 230 1.45 -29.23 38.29
C ARG A 230 1.66 -27.84 37.68
N LYS A 231 2.41 -27.74 36.59
CA LYS A 231 2.71 -26.50 35.86
C LYS A 231 2.74 -26.79 34.36
N LEU A 232 2.00 -25.98 33.59
CA LEU A 232 1.95 -26.10 32.12
C LEU A 232 2.20 -24.74 31.48
N VAL A 233 3.06 -24.73 30.47
CA VAL A 233 3.21 -23.57 29.57
C VAL A 233 2.46 -23.88 28.29
N VAL A 234 1.45 -23.08 28.01
CA VAL A 234 0.58 -23.18 26.84
C VAL A 234 0.86 -21.98 25.95
N THR A 235 1.00 -22.21 24.65
CA THR A 235 1.04 -21.14 23.65
C THR A 235 -0.32 -21.07 22.98
N VAL A 236 -0.98 -19.92 23.06
CA VAL A 236 -2.24 -19.65 22.38
C VAL A 236 -1.94 -18.78 21.18
N THR A 237 -2.28 -19.27 19.99
CA THR A 237 -2.20 -18.50 18.74
C THR A 237 -3.61 -18.15 18.32
N VAL A 238 -3.86 -16.87 18.08
CA VAL A 238 -5.11 -16.33 17.57
C VAL A 238 -4.84 -15.80 16.17
N ALA A 239 -5.62 -16.26 15.19
CA ALA A 239 -5.57 -15.77 13.82
C ALA A 239 -6.91 -15.11 13.47
N ALA A 240 -6.88 -13.93 12.87
CA ALA A 240 -8.06 -13.27 12.33
C ALA A 240 -7.90 -13.14 10.82
N VAL A 241 -8.88 -13.69 10.09
CA VAL A 241 -8.96 -13.59 8.63
C VAL A 241 -10.06 -12.60 8.30
N PRO A 242 -9.79 -11.50 7.56
CA PRO A 242 -10.82 -10.57 7.16
C PRO A 242 -11.92 -11.27 6.36
N THR A 243 -13.18 -10.91 6.61
CA THR A 243 -14.32 -11.47 5.87
C THR A 243 -14.44 -10.92 4.45
N ALA A 244 -13.93 -9.71 4.21
CA ALA A 244 -13.91 -9.06 2.89
C ALA A 244 -12.72 -9.48 2.01
N GLY A 245 -11.97 -10.51 2.39
CA GLY A 245 -10.67 -10.85 1.76
C GLY A 245 -9.53 -9.98 2.28
N GLY A 246 -8.31 -10.50 2.22
CA GLY A 246 -7.10 -9.84 2.72
C GLY A 246 -6.19 -10.76 3.54
N ALA A 247 -5.02 -10.24 3.92
CA ALA A 247 -4.03 -11.00 4.67
C ALA A 247 -4.52 -11.35 6.08
N ALA A 248 -4.29 -12.59 6.50
CA ALA A 248 -4.59 -13.03 7.86
C ALA A 248 -3.60 -12.40 8.84
N GLN A 249 -4.10 -11.88 9.96
CA GLN A 249 -3.26 -11.48 11.09
C GLN A 249 -3.16 -12.61 12.10
N THR A 250 -2.00 -12.74 12.75
CA THR A 250 -1.79 -13.69 13.85
C THR A 250 -1.18 -13.02 15.06
N ALA A 251 -1.75 -13.26 16.22
CA ALA A 251 -1.21 -12.85 17.50
C ALA A 251 -0.99 -14.09 18.39
N THR A 252 0.14 -14.15 19.08
CA THR A 252 0.48 -15.31 19.91
C THR A 252 0.77 -14.87 21.34
N ARG A 253 0.30 -15.66 22.31
CA ARG A 253 0.60 -15.45 23.73
C ARG A 253 1.01 -16.74 24.40
N LYS A 254 2.10 -16.68 25.16
CA LYS A 254 2.48 -17.73 26.11
C LYS A 254 1.75 -17.50 27.42
N VAL A 255 1.16 -18.57 27.93
CA VAL A 255 0.39 -18.57 29.18
C VAL A 255 0.93 -19.69 30.05
N THR A 256 1.42 -19.33 31.21
CA THR A 256 1.76 -20.31 32.25
C THR A 256 0.51 -20.53 33.07
N LEU A 257 -0.03 -21.74 33.03
CA LEU A 257 -1.21 -22.12 33.79
C LEU A 257 -0.74 -23.05 34.91
N GLN A 258 -0.95 -22.59 36.14
CA GLN A 258 -0.75 -23.37 37.36
C GLN A 258 -2.06 -24.06 37.72
N ARG A 259 -1.95 -25.19 38.43
CA ARG A 259 -3.09 -25.96 38.89
C ARG A 259 -3.75 -25.30 40.10
#